data_AF-A0A7S3HYA3-F1
#
_entry.id   AF-A0A7S3HYA3-F1
#
_cell.length_a   1.000
_cell.length_b   1.000
_cell.length_c   1.000
_cell.angle_alpha   90.00
_cell.angle_beta   90.00
_cell.angle_gamma   90.00
#
_symmetry.space_group_name_H-M   'P 1'
#
loop_
_entity.id
_entity.type
_entity.pdbx_description
1 polymer ?
#
loop_
_entity_poly.entity_id
_entity_poly.type
_entity_poly.pdbx_seq_one_letter_code
_entity_poly.pdbx_strand_id
1 'polypeptide(L)'
;MQGSPVVAFTSKESVNMFSASTAGVLISTYYMMSYSQERNAEMEERMKIIRGIDWGLLILDEVQMVPANQFRKVTSHIKSRCKLGLTATLVREDDRITELNYLIGPKLYEANWLDLTTQGYLANVQCIEVWCEMTPDFYKEYLARQ
;
A
#
# COMPACT_ATOMS: atom_id res chain seq x y z
N MET A 1 16.71 -13.04 26.54
CA MET A 1 15.96 -11.80 26.28
C MET A 1 15.03 -12.08 25.11
N GLN A 2 13.74 -12.29 25.38
CA GLN A 2 12.74 -12.55 24.35
C GLN A 2 12.54 -11.28 23.53
N GLY A 3 12.96 -11.31 22.26
CA GLY A 3 12.68 -10.23 21.32
C GLY A 3 11.17 -10.09 21.11
N SER A 4 10.72 -8.86 20.87
CA SER A 4 9.32 -8.59 20.53
C SER A 4 8.92 -9.43 19.30
N PRO A 5 7.71 -10.03 19.29
CA PRO A 5 7.22 -10.80 18.15
C PRO A 5 6.88 -9.89 16.94
N VAL A 6 7.00 -8.58 17.07
CA VAL A 6 6.74 -7.61 16.00
C VAL A 6 8.04 -6.87 15.66
N VAL A 7 8.38 -6.88 14.37
CA VAL A 7 9.58 -6.21 13.84
C VAL A 7 9.14 -5.24 12.74
N ALA A 8 9.52 -3.97 12.89
CA ALA A 8 9.37 -2.97 11.85
C ALA A 8 10.65 -2.90 11.01
N PHE A 9 10.50 -2.98 9.68
CA PHE A 9 11.56 -2.83 8.70
C PHE A 9 11.28 -1.56 7.89
N THR A 10 11.84 -0.45 8.37
CA THR A 10 11.72 0.87 7.74
C THR A 10 13.12 1.45 7.52
N SER A 11 13.20 2.57 6.82
CA SER A 11 14.48 3.25 6.56
C SER A 11 15.18 3.77 7.82
N LYS A 12 14.47 3.89 8.95
CA LYS A 12 14.98 4.46 10.21
C LYS A 12 15.15 3.44 11.35
N GLU A 13 14.46 2.31 11.29
CA GLU A 13 14.46 1.31 12.35
C GLU A 13 14.90 -0.04 11.80
N SER A 14 15.92 -0.59 12.47
CA SER A 14 16.40 -1.94 12.22
C SER A 14 16.42 -2.73 13.51
N VAL A 15 15.28 -3.30 13.87
CA VAL A 15 15.19 -4.17 15.03
C VAL A 15 15.63 -5.58 14.62
N ASN A 16 16.27 -6.27 15.57
CA ASN A 16 16.77 -7.64 15.44
C ASN A 16 15.78 -8.54 14.69
N MET A 17 16.27 -9.14 13.63
CA MET A 17 15.48 -10.00 12.76
C MET A 17 15.06 -11.27 13.49
N PHE A 18 13.90 -11.81 13.13
CA PHE A 18 13.38 -13.06 13.70
C PHE A 18 14.44 -14.18 13.61
N SER A 19 14.63 -14.91 14.70
CA SER A 19 15.23 -16.24 14.60
C SER A 19 14.22 -17.12 13.87
N ALA A 20 14.66 -17.89 12.87
CA ALA A 20 13.80 -18.70 12.00
C ALA A 20 12.88 -19.71 12.73
N SER A 21 13.09 -19.91 14.04
CA SER A 21 12.30 -20.79 14.91
C SER A 21 11.11 -20.12 15.60
N THR A 22 10.91 -18.80 15.48
CA THR A 22 9.88 -18.06 16.23
C THR A 22 8.87 -17.41 15.30
N ALA A 23 7.57 -17.56 15.62
CA ALA A 23 6.50 -16.87 14.90
C ALA A 23 6.60 -15.35 15.14
N GLY A 24 6.40 -14.57 14.08
CA GLY A 24 6.61 -13.13 14.12
C GLY A 24 5.87 -12.36 13.04
N VAL A 25 5.68 -11.07 13.29
CA VAL A 25 5.02 -10.12 12.38
C VAL A 25 6.03 -9.11 11.88
N LEU A 26 6.23 -9.06 10.56
CA LEU A 26 7.07 -8.08 9.89
C LEU A 26 6.20 -6.96 9.31
N ILE A 27 6.50 -5.72 9.67
CA ILE A 27 5.86 -4.53 9.10
C ILE A 27 6.89 -3.82 8.23
N SER A 28 6.58 -3.57 6.96
CA SER A 28 7.50 -2.94 6.01
C SER A 28 6.73 -2.06 5.03
N THR A 29 7.44 -1.20 4.32
CA THR A 29 6.86 -0.37 3.25
C THR A 29 7.14 -0.97 1.87
N TYR A 30 6.25 -0.69 0.90
CA TYR A 30 6.44 -1.14 -0.49
C TYR A 30 7.80 -0.75 -1.08
N TYR A 31 8.26 0.47 -0.77
CA TYR A 31 9.54 0.95 -1.25
C TYR A 31 10.71 0.12 -0.73
N MET A 32 10.72 -0.21 0.56
CA MET A 32 11.76 -1.07 1.16
C MET A 32 11.79 -2.46 0.53
N MET A 33 10.62 -3.04 0.24
CA MET A 33 10.51 -4.39 -0.35
C MET A 33 10.81 -4.44 -1.85
N SER A 34 10.61 -3.32 -2.56
CA SER A 34 10.85 -3.20 -4.00
C SER A 34 12.27 -2.72 -4.36
N TYR A 35 13.05 -2.31 -3.37
CA TYR A 35 14.37 -1.73 -3.57
C TYR A 35 15.35 -2.77 -4.10
N SER A 36 16.00 -2.48 -5.23
CA SER A 36 16.88 -3.41 -5.94
C SER A 36 18.31 -2.87 -6.16
N GLN A 37 18.68 -1.74 -5.55
CA GLN A 37 20.01 -1.14 -5.77
C GLN A 37 21.03 -1.46 -4.67
N GLU A 38 22.23 -1.81 -5.12
CA GLU A 38 23.47 -2.32 -4.48
C GLU A 38 24.04 -1.52 -3.29
N ARG A 39 23.33 -0.54 -2.74
CA ARG A 39 23.95 0.49 -1.90
C ARG A 39 24.04 0.19 -0.41
N ASN A 40 23.50 -0.93 0.07
CA ASN A 40 23.59 -1.34 1.47
C ASN A 40 23.64 -2.87 1.63
N ALA A 41 24.82 -3.42 1.88
CA ALA A 41 25.03 -4.85 2.10
C ALA A 41 24.13 -5.41 3.23
N GLU A 42 23.90 -4.61 4.27
CA GLU A 42 23.03 -4.96 5.38
C GLU A 42 21.56 -5.12 4.97
N MET A 43 21.07 -4.32 4.02
CA MET A 43 19.70 -4.45 3.50
C MET A 43 19.55 -5.70 2.65
N GLU A 44 20.59 -6.06 1.90
CA GLU A 44 20.58 -7.27 1.08
C GLU A 44 20.59 -8.54 1.95
N GLU A 45 21.39 -8.56 3.02
CA GLU A 45 21.40 -9.67 3.99
C GLU A 45 20.03 -9.86 4.64
N ARG A 46 19.39 -8.76 5.05
CA ARG A 46 18.04 -8.80 5.61
C ARG A 46 17.00 -9.26 4.58
N MET A 47 17.07 -8.76 3.35
CA MET A 47 16.17 -9.23 2.29
C MET A 47 16.37 -10.72 2.01
N LYS A 48 17.59 -11.27 2.10
CA LYS A 48 17.81 -12.72 2.00
C LYS A 48 17.07 -13.48 3.11
N ILE A 49 17.09 -12.98 4.34
CA ILE A 49 16.35 -13.59 5.46
C ILE A 49 14.83 -13.55 5.21
N ILE A 50 14.28 -12.38 4.81
CA ILE A 50 12.83 -12.24 4.54
C ILE A 50 12.38 -13.19 3.42
N ARG A 51 13.19 -13.30 2.35
CA ARG A 51 12.94 -14.18 1.20
C ARG A 51 13.08 -15.66 1.54
N GLY A 52 13.85 -15.99 2.58
CA GLY A 52 14.07 -17.35 3.07
C GLY A 52 12.91 -17.91 3.90
N ILE A 53 12.03 -17.04 4.41
CA ILE A 53 10.87 -17.41 5.23
C ILE A 53 9.64 -17.62 4.32
N ASP A 54 8.90 -18.71 4.54
CA ASP A 54 7.58 -18.94 3.93
C ASP A 54 6.50 -18.24 4.76
N TRP A 55 5.99 -17.12 4.27
CA TRP A 55 5.02 -16.32 5.01
C TRP A 55 3.61 -16.89 4.91
N GLY A 56 2.92 -17.04 6.04
CA GLY A 56 1.53 -17.50 6.05
C GLY A 56 0.57 -16.50 5.42
N LEU A 57 0.74 -15.21 5.71
CA LEU A 57 -0.14 -14.13 5.29
C LEU A 57 0.67 -12.89 4.91
N LEU A 58 0.38 -12.33 3.74
CA LEU A 58 0.89 -11.05 3.27
C LEU A 58 -0.25 -10.03 3.26
N ILE A 59 -0.13 -8.98 4.08
CA ILE A 59 -1.11 -7.88 4.15
C ILE A 59 -0.54 -6.68 3.40
N LEU A 60 -1.35 -6.10 2.52
CA LEU A 60 -0.97 -5.04 1.61
C LEU A 60 -1.97 -3.91 1.77
N ASP A 61 -1.51 -2.79 2.32
CA ASP A 61 -2.36 -1.62 2.58
C ASP A 61 -2.36 -0.66 1.38
N GLU A 62 -3.45 0.08 1.21
CA GLU A 62 -3.69 1.05 0.13
C GLU A 62 -3.29 0.53 -1.26
N VAL A 63 -3.76 -0.66 -1.62
CA VAL A 63 -3.37 -1.35 -2.87
C VAL A 63 -3.68 -0.57 -4.16
N GLN A 64 -4.64 0.34 -4.11
CA GLN A 64 -4.99 1.24 -5.20
C GLN A 64 -3.93 2.34 -5.45
N MET A 65 -3.08 2.65 -4.47
CA MET A 65 -2.05 3.68 -4.60
C MET A 65 -0.75 3.17 -5.23
N VAL A 66 -0.54 1.84 -5.25
CA VAL A 66 0.75 1.25 -5.65
C VAL A 66 0.76 0.86 -7.13
N PRO A 67 1.73 1.32 -7.95
CA PRO A 67 1.84 0.91 -9.34
C PRO A 67 1.98 -0.61 -9.48
N ALA A 68 1.31 -1.21 -10.46
CA ALA A 68 1.33 -2.66 -10.68
C ALA A 68 2.76 -3.26 -10.74
N ASN A 69 3.73 -2.49 -11.27
CA ASN A 69 5.13 -2.89 -11.35
C ASN A 69 5.78 -3.12 -9.98
N GLN A 70 5.50 -2.24 -9.01
CA GLN A 70 6.06 -2.37 -7.66
C GLN A 70 5.40 -3.54 -6.94
N PHE A 71 4.10 -3.73 -7.17
CA PHE A 71 3.35 -4.85 -6.62
C PHE A 71 3.87 -6.20 -7.09
N ARG A 72 4.12 -6.33 -8.41
CA ARG A 72 4.72 -7.52 -9.01
C ARG A 72 6.09 -7.83 -8.39
N LYS A 73 6.93 -6.81 -8.18
CA LYS A 73 8.22 -6.98 -7.52
C LYS A 73 8.04 -7.49 -6.08
N VAL A 74 7.21 -6.87 -5.25
CA VAL A 74 7.05 -7.34 -3.86
C VAL A 74 6.55 -8.78 -3.83
N THR A 75 5.57 -9.09 -4.67
CA THR A 75 4.98 -10.44 -4.78
C THR A 75 5.96 -11.48 -5.30
N SER A 76 6.87 -11.11 -6.21
CA SER A 76 7.90 -12.04 -6.72
C SER A 76 9.01 -12.29 -5.70
N HIS A 77 9.31 -11.30 -4.84
CA HIS A 77 10.36 -11.43 -3.84
C HIS A 77 9.87 -12.18 -2.60
N ILE A 78 8.63 -11.99 -2.16
CA ILE A 78 8.11 -12.59 -0.92
C ILE A 78 7.26 -13.83 -1.24
N LYS A 79 7.71 -14.99 -0.77
CA LYS A 79 6.88 -16.21 -0.80
C LYS A 79 5.82 -16.11 0.28
N SER A 80 4.56 -16.19 -0.13
CA SER A 80 3.41 -16.15 0.78
C SER A 80 2.30 -17.11 0.33
N ARG A 81 1.61 -17.71 1.30
CA ARG A 81 0.48 -18.63 1.03
C ARG A 81 -0.83 -17.91 0.79
N CYS A 82 -1.09 -16.86 1.56
CA CYS A 82 -2.29 -16.04 1.46
C CYS A 82 -1.90 -14.56 1.30
N LYS A 83 -2.65 -13.83 0.47
CA LYS A 83 -2.46 -12.40 0.25
C LYS A 83 -3.78 -11.68 0.53
N LEU A 84 -3.72 -10.59 1.27
CA LEU A 84 -4.86 -9.75 1.59
C LEU A 84 -4.52 -8.31 1.20
N GLY A 85 -5.30 -7.75 0.27
CA GLY A 85 -5.24 -6.34 -0.09
C GLY A 85 -6.30 -5.55 0.68
N LEU A 86 -5.89 -4.48 1.35
CA LEU A 86 -6.75 -3.51 2.00
C LEU A 86 -6.75 -2.23 1.14
N THR A 87 -7.93 -1.73 0.84
CA THR A 87 -8.13 -0.49 0.09
C THR A 87 -9.38 0.22 0.60
N ALA A 88 -9.31 1.54 0.69
CA ALA A 88 -10.48 2.38 0.94
C ALA A 88 -11.29 2.65 -0.33
N THR A 89 -10.65 2.66 -1.50
CA THR A 89 -11.28 2.98 -2.79
C THR A 89 -10.96 1.94 -3.86
N LEU A 90 -12.01 1.29 -4.38
CA LEU A 90 -11.86 0.31 -5.45
C LEU A 90 -11.62 0.97 -6.83
N VAL A 91 -12.00 2.24 -6.96
CA VAL A 91 -11.87 2.99 -8.21
C VAL A 91 -10.42 3.44 -8.39
N ARG A 92 -9.72 2.84 -9.35
CA ARG A 92 -8.53 3.45 -9.96
C ARG A 92 -8.96 4.11 -11.26
N GLU A 93 -8.54 5.35 -11.46
CA GLU A 93 -8.82 6.13 -12.68
C GLU A 93 -8.13 5.57 -13.94
N ASP A 94 -7.25 4.57 -13.79
CA ASP A 94 -6.36 4.09 -14.85
C ASP A 94 -6.79 2.74 -15.49
N ASP A 95 -8.00 2.23 -15.26
CA ASP A 95 -8.53 0.95 -15.78
C ASP A 95 -7.68 -0.31 -15.50
N ARG A 96 -6.60 -0.20 -14.72
CA ARG A 96 -5.67 -1.29 -14.40
C ARG A 96 -6.10 -2.14 -13.21
N ILE A 97 -7.35 -2.05 -12.79
CA ILE A 97 -7.92 -2.83 -11.68
C ILE A 97 -7.87 -4.33 -12.00
N THR A 98 -8.00 -4.70 -13.27
CA THR A 98 -7.89 -6.09 -13.74
C THR A 98 -6.55 -6.74 -13.40
N GLU A 99 -5.45 -5.97 -13.43
CA GLU A 99 -4.13 -6.49 -13.03
C GLU A 99 -4.05 -6.78 -11.53
N LEU A 100 -4.75 -6.00 -10.69
CA LEU A 100 -4.76 -6.20 -9.24
C LEU A 100 -5.44 -7.53 -8.87
N ASN A 101 -6.56 -7.82 -9.54
CA ASN A 101 -7.30 -9.07 -9.34
C ASN A 101 -6.46 -10.30 -9.68
N TYR A 102 -5.59 -10.21 -10.69
CA TYR A 102 -4.68 -11.27 -11.05
C TYR A 102 -3.56 -11.47 -10.00
N LEU A 103 -3.08 -10.39 -9.39
CA LEU A 103 -1.92 -10.44 -8.49
C LEU A 103 -2.28 -10.88 -7.05
N ILE A 104 -3.46 -10.50 -6.57
CA ILE A 104 -3.95 -10.77 -5.20
C ILE A 104 -5.03 -11.83 -5.20
N GLY A 105 -6.03 -11.65 -6.06
CA GLY A 105 -7.26 -12.43 -6.06
C GLY A 105 -8.50 -11.55 -6.24
N PRO A 106 -9.70 -12.15 -6.25
CA PRO A 106 -10.95 -11.43 -6.43
C PRO A 106 -11.29 -10.54 -5.23
N LYS A 107 -12.11 -9.51 -5.46
CA LYS A 107 -12.69 -8.70 -4.39
C LYS A 107 -13.59 -9.57 -3.50
N LEU A 108 -13.24 -9.67 -2.22
CA LEU A 108 -13.99 -10.47 -1.23
C LEU A 108 -15.14 -9.70 -0.60
N TYR A 109 -14.92 -8.42 -0.30
CA TYR A 109 -15.88 -7.60 0.44
C TYR A 109 -15.74 -6.13 0.07
N GLU A 110 -16.87 -5.43 0.04
CA GLU A 110 -16.93 -3.99 -0.13
C GLU A 110 -17.96 -3.46 0.86
N ALA A 111 -17.54 -2.53 1.71
CA ALA A 111 -18.45 -1.87 2.63
C ALA A 111 -19.14 -0.72 1.91
N ASN A 112 -20.47 -0.65 2.00
CA ASN A 112 -21.20 0.51 1.51
C ASN A 112 -21.03 1.67 2.49
N TRP A 113 -20.44 2.77 2.02
CA TRP A 113 -20.23 3.98 2.81
C TRP A 113 -21.54 4.61 3.29
N LEU A 114 -22.63 4.47 2.51
CA LEU A 114 -23.94 5.04 2.88
C LEU A 114 -24.54 4.31 4.09
N ASP A 115 -24.41 2.98 4.13
CA ASP A 115 -24.88 2.15 5.24
C ASP A 115 -24.03 2.41 6.49
N LEU A 116 -22.70 2.53 6.35
CA LEU A 116 -21.81 2.88 7.45
C LEU A 116 -22.09 4.27 8.05
N THR A 117 -22.47 5.23 7.21
CA THR A 117 -22.85 6.57 7.63
C THR A 117 -24.19 6.54 8.36
N THR A 118 -25.18 5.81 7.83
CA THR A 118 -26.51 5.65 8.43
C THR A 118 -26.44 4.94 9.79
N GLN A 119 -25.53 3.97 9.94
CA GLN A 119 -25.29 3.23 11.19
C GLN A 119 -24.44 4.01 12.20
N GLY A 120 -23.94 5.19 11.85
CA GLY A 120 -23.14 6.04 12.73
C GLY A 120 -21.67 5.63 12.89
N TYR A 121 -21.16 4.74 12.03
CA TYR A 121 -19.73 4.40 11.99
C TYR A 121 -18.89 5.46 11.29
N LEU A 122 -19.49 6.20 10.34
CA LEU A 122 -18.86 7.32 9.63
C LEU A 122 -19.56 8.62 9.99
N ALA A 123 -18.78 9.71 10.02
CA ALA A 123 -19.31 11.05 10.21
C ALA A 123 -20.09 11.51 8.95
N ASN A 124 -21.20 12.21 9.15
CA ASN A 124 -21.93 12.86 8.07
C ASN A 124 -21.10 13.99 7.48
N VAL A 125 -20.74 13.89 6.20
CA VAL A 125 -19.97 14.90 5.46
C VAL A 125 -20.90 15.66 4.53
N GLN A 126 -20.83 17.00 4.56
CA GLN A 126 -21.50 17.86 3.58
C GLN A 126 -20.45 18.41 2.62
N CYS A 127 -20.46 17.94 1.37
CA CYS A 127 -19.61 18.45 0.31
C CYS A 127 -20.28 19.68 -0.33
N ILE A 128 -19.62 20.84 -0.31
CA ILE A 128 -20.10 22.06 -0.95
C ILE A 128 -19.02 22.52 -1.93
N GLU A 129 -19.36 22.56 -3.21
CA GLU A 129 -18.49 23.13 -4.24
C GLU A 129 -18.88 24.59 -4.45
N VAL A 130 -17.93 25.51 -4.19
CA VAL A 130 -18.14 26.95 -4.37
C VAL A 130 -17.34 27.40 -5.58
N TRP A 131 -18.05 27.64 -6.68
CA TRP A 131 -17.47 28.16 -7.90
C TRP A 131 -17.25 29.67 -7.75
N CYS A 132 -16.02 30.12 -8.00
CA CYS A 132 -15.66 31.53 -7.98
C CYS A 132 -15.44 32.03 -9.40
N GLU A 133 -16.10 33.13 -9.77
CA GLU A 133 -15.89 33.77 -11.06
C GLU A 133 -14.47 34.33 -11.14
N MET A 134 -13.77 34.04 -12.23
CA MET A 134 -12.45 34.60 -12.48
C MET A 134 -12.59 36.06 -12.92
N THR A 135 -11.74 36.95 -12.39
CA THR A 135 -11.81 38.35 -12.79
C THR A 135 -11.43 38.52 -14.28
N PRO A 136 -11.97 39.55 -14.96
CA PRO A 136 -11.75 39.73 -16.39
C PRO A 136 -10.28 39.84 -16.81
N ASP A 137 -9.43 40.41 -15.95
CA ASP A 137 -7.99 40.58 -16.25
C ASP A 137 -7.24 39.24 -16.21
N PHE A 138 -7.55 38.37 -15.23
CA PHE A 138 -7.00 37.00 -15.20
C PHE A 138 -7.55 36.15 -16.33
N TYR A 139 -8.82 36.33 -16.72
CA TYR A 139 -9.42 35.61 -17.84
C TYR A 139 -8.79 35.96 -19.20
N LYS A 140 -8.46 37.23 -19.43
CA LYS A 140 -7.74 37.67 -20.64
C LYS A 140 -6.35 37.04 -20.74
N GLU A 141 -5.58 37.06 -19.65
CA GLU A 141 -4.24 36.46 -19.62
C GLU A 141 -4.27 34.93 -19.75
N TYR A 142 -5.27 34.28 -19.15
CA TYR A 142 -5.46 32.83 -19.29
C TYR A 142 -5.70 32.43 -20.74
N LEU A 143 -6.58 33.15 -21.44
CA LEU A 143 -6.87 32.92 -22.86
C LEU A 143 -5.68 33.26 -23.77
N ALA A 144 -4.84 34.22 -23.39
CA ALA A 144 -3.66 34.60 -24.18
C ALA A 144 -2.50 33.58 -24.09
N ARG A 145 -2.52 32.68 -23.09
CA ARG A 145 -1.49 31.65 -22.86
C ARG A 145 -1.89 30.24 -23.31
N GLN A 146 -3.06 30.08 -23.90
CA GLN A 146 -3.54 28.84 -24.52
C GLN A 146 -3.16 28.81 -26.01
#